data_AF-A0A952LKB5-F1
#
_entry.id   AF-A0A952LKB5-F1
#
_cell.length_a   1.000
_cell.length_b   1.000
_cell.length_c   1.000
_cell.angle_alpha   90.00
_cell.angle_beta   90.00
_cell.angle_gamma   90.00
#
_symmetry.space_group_name_H-M   'P 1'
#
loop_
_entity.id
_entity.type
_entity.pdbx_description
1 polymer ?
#
loop_
_entity_poly.entity_id
_entity_poly.type
_entity_poly.pdbx_seq_one_letter_code
_entity_poly.pdbx_strand_id
1 'polypeptide(L)'
;MNLENTQVQMRKGILEFCILKIISKGEVYATDVLDELKSARMMVVEGTLYPLLTRLRKAELVDYKWVESTSGPPRKYYTLTKKGTGFLTQLTNTWEELITSTNQILEFIDGKKKESEPIKEVEKEAESAKPRRKTTRSTKKDQKPVKKGTGDKEVGKSKDKE
;
A
#
# COMPACT_ATOMS: atom_id res chain seq x y z
N MET A 1 -31.00 20.20 9.89
CA MET A 1 -30.05 19.07 9.81
C MET A 1 -29.03 19.20 10.93
N ASN A 2 -28.68 18.11 11.61
CA ASN A 2 -27.65 18.12 12.66
C ASN A 2 -26.28 17.83 12.00
N LEU A 3 -25.33 18.76 12.14
CA LEU A 3 -24.01 18.67 11.48
C LEU A 3 -23.24 17.40 11.86
N GLU A 4 -23.23 17.06 13.15
CA GLU A 4 -22.56 15.87 13.66
C GLU A 4 -23.14 14.59 13.03
N ASN A 5 -24.47 14.49 13.00
CA ASN A 5 -25.15 13.37 12.33
C ASN A 5 -24.79 13.31 10.84
N THR A 6 -24.77 14.45 10.13
CA THR A 6 -24.37 14.49 8.71
C THR A 6 -22.94 13.96 8.51
N GLN A 7 -21.98 14.42 9.31
CA GLN A 7 -20.60 13.94 9.22
C GLN A 7 -20.47 12.44 9.51
N VAL A 8 -21.26 11.92 10.47
CA VAL A 8 -21.32 10.49 10.76
C VAL A 8 -21.85 9.71 9.57
N GLN A 9 -22.92 10.18 8.89
CA GLN A 9 -23.45 9.51 7.71
C GLN A 9 -22.44 9.50 6.55
N MET A 10 -21.73 10.60 6.31
CA MET A 10 -20.67 10.65 5.30
C MET A 10 -19.58 9.60 5.56
N ARG A 11 -19.11 9.49 6.81
CA ARG A 11 -18.12 8.48 7.21
C ARG A 11 -18.64 7.05 7.08
N LYS A 12 -19.89 6.79 7.46
CA LYS A 12 -20.53 5.48 7.29
C LYS A 12 -20.64 5.09 5.82
N GLY A 13 -20.95 6.04 4.93
CA GLY A 13 -21.10 5.79 3.49
C GLY A 13 -19.83 5.28 2.82
N ILE A 14 -18.65 5.64 3.32
CA ILE A 14 -17.35 5.23 2.74
C ILE A 14 -16.68 4.08 3.49
N LEU A 15 -17.24 3.63 4.61
CA LEU A 15 -16.55 2.69 5.51
C LEU A 15 -16.27 1.33 4.84
N GLU A 16 -17.22 0.80 4.06
CA GLU A 16 -17.02 -0.44 3.31
C GLU A 16 -15.89 -0.34 2.29
N PHE A 17 -15.82 0.78 1.57
CA PHE A 17 -14.75 1.06 0.63
C PHE A 17 -13.39 1.04 1.35
N CYS A 18 -13.27 1.74 2.49
CA CYS A 18 -12.04 1.76 3.27
C CYS A 18 -11.62 0.36 3.75
N ILE A 19 -12.56 -0.45 4.26
CA ILE A 19 -12.29 -1.83 4.70
C ILE A 19 -11.79 -2.68 3.52
N LEU A 20 -12.47 -2.65 2.38
CA LEU A 20 -12.06 -3.40 1.19
C LEU A 20 -10.67 -2.95 0.69
N LYS A 21 -10.40 -1.64 0.73
CA LYS A 21 -9.10 -1.09 0.35
C LYS A 21 -7.98 -1.55 1.28
N ILE A 22 -8.22 -1.65 2.59
CA ILE A 22 -7.23 -2.18 3.55
C ILE A 22 -6.98 -3.67 3.27
N ILE A 23 -8.03 -4.48 3.11
CA ILE A 23 -7.91 -5.91 2.80
C ILE A 23 -7.22 -6.15 1.44
N SER A 24 -7.27 -5.19 0.51
CA SER A 24 -6.58 -5.32 -0.78
C SER A 24 -5.06 -5.40 -0.68
N LYS A 25 -4.46 -4.99 0.45
CA LYS A 25 -3.01 -5.08 0.68
C LYS A 25 -2.53 -6.53 0.84
N GLY A 26 -3.42 -7.47 1.16
CA GLY A 26 -3.09 -8.88 1.38
C GLY A 26 -3.96 -9.52 2.45
N GLU A 27 -3.48 -10.61 3.03
CA GLU A 27 -4.13 -11.28 4.16
C GLU A 27 -4.05 -10.40 5.41
N VAL A 28 -5.20 -10.02 5.97
CA VAL A 28 -5.26 -9.12 7.14
C VAL A 28 -6.14 -9.69 8.26
N TYR A 29 -5.73 -9.50 9.51
CA TYR A 29 -6.58 -9.78 10.66
C TYR A 29 -7.50 -8.59 10.94
N ALA A 30 -8.63 -8.84 11.61
CA ALA A 30 -9.63 -7.82 11.89
C ALA A 30 -9.06 -6.65 12.74
N THR A 31 -8.12 -6.91 13.64
CA THR A 31 -7.46 -5.85 14.41
C THR A 31 -6.60 -4.96 13.52
N ASP A 32 -5.92 -5.52 12.53
CA ASP A 32 -5.11 -4.74 11.58
C ASP A 32 -6.00 -3.76 10.79
N VAL A 33 -7.22 -4.19 10.44
CA VAL A 33 -8.23 -3.33 9.81
C VAL A 33 -8.65 -2.19 10.75
N LEU A 34 -8.87 -2.48 12.03
CA LEU A 34 -9.21 -1.44 13.02
C LEU A 34 -8.08 -0.43 13.21
N ASP A 35 -6.83 -0.91 13.25
CA ASP A 35 -5.66 -0.06 13.45
C ASP A 35 -5.41 0.87 12.26
N GLU A 36 -5.58 0.37 11.03
CA GLU A 36 -5.51 1.16 9.80
C GLU A 36 -6.64 2.20 9.72
N LEU A 37 -7.88 1.81 10.03
CA LEU A 37 -9.02 2.74 10.10
C LEU A 37 -8.80 3.84 11.14
N LYS A 38 -8.32 3.47 12.34
CA LYS A 38 -8.01 4.41 13.41
C LYS A 38 -6.92 5.39 13.00
N SER A 39 -5.89 4.93 12.33
CA SER A 39 -4.79 5.76 11.79
C SER A 39 -5.30 6.77 10.75
N ALA A 40 -6.32 6.39 9.98
CA ALA A 40 -7.04 7.28 9.05
C ALA A 40 -8.10 8.18 9.72
N ARG A 41 -8.13 8.26 11.06
CA ARG A 41 -9.14 8.99 11.86
C ARG A 41 -10.58 8.50 11.65
N MET A 42 -10.74 7.23 11.26
CA MET A 42 -12.03 6.55 11.23
C MET A 42 -12.22 5.76 12.53
N MET A 43 -13.02 6.32 13.45
CA MET A 43 -13.31 5.69 14.73
C MET A 43 -14.34 4.58 14.55
N VAL A 44 -13.88 3.33 14.54
CA VAL A 44 -14.70 2.13 14.38
C VAL A 44 -14.39 1.16 15.52
N VAL A 45 -15.42 0.53 16.06
CA VAL A 45 -15.32 -0.51 17.10
C VAL A 45 -15.58 -1.88 16.49
N GLU A 46 -15.13 -2.94 17.17
CA GLU A 46 -15.35 -4.34 16.75
C GLU A 46 -16.81 -4.66 16.45
N GLY A 47 -17.73 -4.18 17.30
CA GLY A 47 -19.18 -4.38 17.13
C GLY A 47 -19.73 -3.80 15.83
N THR A 48 -19.02 -2.88 15.18
CA THR A 48 -19.35 -2.37 13.84
C THR A 48 -18.62 -3.15 12.75
N LEU A 49 -17.34 -3.46 12.96
CA LEU A 49 -16.51 -4.11 11.93
C LEU A 49 -16.97 -5.55 11.62
N TYR A 50 -17.22 -6.38 12.63
CA TYR A 50 -17.54 -7.80 12.39
C TYR A 50 -18.85 -8.03 11.61
N PRO A 51 -19.95 -7.29 11.89
CA PRO A 51 -21.14 -7.33 11.04
C PRO A 51 -20.87 -6.91 9.60
N LEU A 52 -20.02 -5.90 9.38
CA LEU A 52 -19.62 -5.47 8.05
C LEU A 52 -18.82 -6.54 7.31
N LEU A 53 -17.80 -7.12 7.95
CA LEU A 53 -17.04 -8.23 7.37
C LEU A 53 -17.94 -9.43 7.04
N THR A 54 -18.93 -9.71 7.89
CA THR A 54 -19.93 -10.75 7.63
C THR A 54 -20.75 -10.44 6.39
N ARG A 55 -21.21 -9.20 6.21
CA ARG A 55 -21.97 -8.77 5.03
C ARG A 55 -21.11 -8.79 3.77
N LEU A 56 -19.88 -8.29 3.83
CA LEU A 56 -18.94 -8.33 2.71
C LEU A 56 -18.64 -9.76 2.26
N ARG A 57 -18.52 -10.70 3.21
CA ARG A 57 -18.37 -12.13 2.92
C ARG A 57 -19.63 -12.72 2.29
N LYS A 58 -20.82 -12.42 2.82
CA LYS A 58 -22.10 -12.86 2.23
C LYS A 58 -22.29 -12.32 0.80
N ALA A 59 -21.75 -11.14 0.51
CA ALA A 59 -21.70 -10.57 -0.83
C ALA A 59 -20.57 -11.15 -1.71
N GLU A 60 -19.77 -12.09 -1.18
CA GLU A 60 -18.63 -12.73 -1.82
C GLU A 60 -17.51 -11.76 -2.22
N LEU A 61 -17.42 -10.60 -1.56
CA LEU A 61 -16.37 -9.60 -1.81
C LEU A 61 -15.08 -9.94 -1.05
N VAL A 62 -15.22 -10.55 0.13
CA VAL A 62 -14.10 -11.04 0.94
C VAL A 62 -14.32 -12.50 1.28
N ASP A 63 -13.23 -13.19 1.59
CA ASP A 63 -13.27 -14.50 2.26
C ASP A 63 -12.30 -14.49 3.45
N TYR A 64 -12.30 -15.55 4.24
CA TYR A 64 -11.31 -15.74 5.29
C TYR A 64 -10.77 -17.16 5.33
N LYS A 65 -9.54 -17.28 5.84
CA LYS A 65 -8.97 -18.54 6.29
C LYS A 65 -8.73 -18.52 7.80
N TRP A 66 -8.80 -19.68 8.42
CA TRP A 66 -8.33 -19.86 9.79
C TRP A 66 -6.81 -20.01 9.79
N VAL A 67 -6.14 -19.23 10.62
CA VAL A 67 -4.70 -19.27 10.84
C VAL A 67 -4.47 -19.58 12.30
N GLU A 68 -3.63 -20.59 12.56
CA GLU A 68 -3.26 -20.96 13.93
C GLU A 68 -2.59 -19.77 14.63
N SER A 69 -2.92 -19.57 15.90
CA SER A 69 -2.36 -18.48 16.70
C SER A 69 -1.21 -19.04 17.55
N THR A 70 -0.15 -18.26 17.73
CA THR A 70 0.97 -18.64 18.64
C THR A 70 0.48 -18.88 20.08
N SER A 71 -0.63 -18.23 20.44
CA SER A 71 -1.37 -18.47 21.66
C SER A 71 -2.86 -18.16 21.44
N GLY A 72 -3.73 -18.97 22.05
CA GLY A 72 -5.18 -18.79 21.97
C GLY A 72 -5.83 -19.46 20.75
N PRO A 73 -7.12 -19.16 20.49
CA PRO A 73 -7.87 -19.80 19.43
C PRO A 73 -7.37 -19.36 18.03
N PRO A 74 -7.65 -20.15 16.98
CA PRO A 74 -7.36 -19.78 15.60
C PRO A 74 -7.96 -18.42 15.23
N ARG A 75 -7.22 -17.64 14.44
CA ARG A 75 -7.62 -16.30 13.98
C ARG A 75 -8.12 -16.34 12.55
N LYS A 76 -9.10 -15.50 12.23
CA LYS A 76 -9.58 -15.33 10.85
C LYS A 76 -8.77 -14.26 10.14
N TYR A 77 -8.08 -14.63 9.08
CA TYR A 77 -7.42 -13.67 8.19
C TYR A 77 -8.26 -13.51 6.93
N TYR A 78 -8.57 -12.27 6.61
CA TYR A 78 -9.44 -11.88 5.51
C TYR A 78 -8.64 -11.54 4.26
N THR A 79 -9.19 -11.88 3.10
CA THR A 79 -8.65 -11.55 1.78
C THR A 79 -9.75 -11.11 0.83
N LEU A 80 -9.42 -10.30 -0.16
CA LEU A 80 -10.34 -10.04 -1.27
C LEU A 80 -10.52 -11.30 -2.12
N THR A 81 -11.75 -11.50 -2.60
CA THR A 81 -12.00 -12.47 -3.68
C THR A 81 -11.71 -11.83 -5.04
N LYS A 82 -11.78 -12.61 -6.12
CA LYS A 82 -11.75 -12.06 -7.50
C LYS A 82 -12.89 -11.07 -7.73
N LYS A 83 -14.09 -11.39 -7.27
CA LYS A 83 -15.27 -10.51 -7.32
C LYS A 83 -15.04 -9.24 -6.51
N GLY A 84 -14.51 -9.36 -5.30
CA GLY A 84 -14.14 -8.24 -4.44
C GLY A 84 -13.12 -7.30 -5.06
N THR A 85 -12.13 -7.85 -5.75
CA THR A 85 -11.11 -7.06 -6.46
C THR A 85 -11.73 -6.24 -7.60
N GLY A 86 -12.58 -6.87 -8.41
CA GLY A 86 -13.31 -6.17 -9.48
C GLY A 86 -14.24 -5.09 -8.93
N PHE A 87 -14.98 -5.40 -7.86
CA PHE A 87 -15.87 -4.46 -7.18
C PHE A 87 -15.10 -3.27 -6.60
N LEU A 88 -13.98 -3.52 -5.91
CA LEU A 88 -13.13 -2.46 -5.35
C LEU A 88 -12.57 -1.56 -6.44
N THR A 89 -12.22 -2.12 -7.61
CA THR A 89 -11.72 -1.32 -8.74
C THR A 89 -12.79 -0.32 -9.20
N GLN A 90 -14.02 -0.79 -9.42
CA GLN A 90 -15.14 0.09 -9.80
C GLN A 90 -15.42 1.13 -8.72
N LEU A 91 -15.43 0.73 -7.45
CA LEU A 91 -15.70 1.62 -6.33
C LEU A 91 -14.59 2.69 -6.15
N THR A 92 -13.34 2.33 -6.46
CA THR A 92 -12.21 3.29 -6.47
C THR A 92 -12.43 4.35 -7.54
N ASN A 93 -12.81 3.97 -8.76
CA ASN A 93 -13.11 4.92 -9.83
C ASN A 93 -14.25 5.86 -9.44
N THR A 94 -15.35 5.31 -8.90
CA THR A 94 -16.48 6.12 -8.41
C THR A 94 -16.06 7.11 -7.31
N TRP A 95 -15.17 6.70 -6.41
CA TRP A 95 -14.65 7.57 -5.36
C TRP A 95 -13.79 8.72 -5.93
N GLU A 96 -12.94 8.43 -6.90
CA GLU A 96 -12.11 9.43 -7.59
C GLU A 96 -12.97 10.45 -8.36
N GLU A 97 -14.00 9.98 -9.06
CA GLU A 97 -14.99 10.84 -9.74
C GLU A 97 -15.73 11.75 -8.74
N LEU A 98 -16.14 11.21 -7.59
CA LEU A 98 -16.83 11.95 -6.54
C LEU A 98 -15.93 13.05 -5.95
N ILE A 99 -14.67 12.72 -5.63
CA ILE A 99 -13.69 13.70 -5.15
C ILE A 99 -13.51 14.80 -6.19
N THR A 100 -13.29 14.41 -7.46
CA THR A 100 -13.04 15.35 -8.56
C THR A 100 -14.20 16.32 -8.72
N SER A 101 -15.42 15.78 -8.81
CA SER A 101 -16.64 16.58 -8.99
C SER A 101 -16.88 17.52 -7.80
N THR A 102 -16.69 17.02 -6.58
CA THR A 102 -16.86 17.83 -5.36
C THR A 102 -15.84 18.96 -5.29
N ASN A 103 -14.56 18.66 -5.57
CA ASN A 103 -13.50 19.66 -5.57
C ASN A 103 -13.71 20.72 -6.65
N GLN A 104 -14.17 20.34 -7.85
CA GLN A 104 -14.51 21.30 -8.91
C GLN A 104 -15.60 22.28 -8.45
N ILE A 105 -16.65 21.79 -7.79
CA ILE A 105 -17.72 22.64 -7.25
C ILE A 105 -17.18 23.57 -6.16
N LEU A 106 -16.36 23.06 -5.24
CA LEU A 106 -15.74 23.86 -4.17
C LEU A 106 -14.81 24.94 -4.74
N GLU A 107 -13.93 24.60 -5.68
CA GLU A 107 -13.01 25.55 -6.32
C GLU A 107 -13.75 26.61 -7.15
N PHE A 108 -14.82 26.21 -7.85
CA PHE A 108 -15.66 27.12 -8.65
C PHE A 108 -16.41 28.14 -7.79
N ILE A 109 -16.97 27.69 -6.65
CA ILE A 109 -17.75 28.55 -5.74
C ILE A 109 -16.84 29.44 -4.90
N ASP A 110 -15.69 28.92 -4.43
CA ASP A 110 -14.77 29.66 -3.56
C ASP A 110 -13.81 30.58 -4.34
N GLY A 111 -13.97 30.71 -5.66
CA GLY A 111 -13.20 31.65 -6.50
C GLY A 111 -11.70 31.36 -6.58
N LYS A 112 -11.25 30.16 -6.18
CA LYS A 112 -9.83 29.79 -6.24
C LYS A 112 -9.44 29.40 -7.66
N LYS A 113 -9.11 30.39 -8.50
CA LYS A 113 -8.22 30.16 -9.65
C LYS A 113 -6.88 29.66 -9.09
N LYS A 114 -6.49 28.43 -9.39
CA LYS A 114 -5.10 28.02 -9.22
C LYS A 114 -4.24 28.91 -10.11
N GLU A 115 -3.50 29.83 -9.51
CA GLU A 115 -2.28 30.37 -10.09
C GLU A 115 -1.37 29.14 -10.31
N SER A 116 -1.13 28.79 -11.57
CA SER A 116 -0.14 27.76 -11.92
C SER A 116 1.22 28.24 -11.42
N GLU A 117 1.80 27.56 -10.44
CA GLU A 117 3.20 27.83 -10.09
C GLU A 117 4.07 27.64 -11.34
N PRO A 118 4.94 28.61 -11.69
CA PRO A 118 5.80 28.47 -12.84
C PRO A 118 6.78 27.32 -12.59
N ILE A 119 6.91 26.47 -13.60
CA ILE A 119 7.98 25.49 -13.72
C ILE A 119 9.29 26.25 -13.50
N LYS A 120 10.02 25.95 -12.43
CA LYS A 120 11.37 26.50 -12.25
C LYS A 120 12.26 25.92 -13.34
N GLU A 121 12.48 26.73 -14.37
CA GLU A 121 13.55 26.56 -15.36
C GLU A 121 14.89 26.45 -14.62
N VAL A 122 15.63 25.37 -14.89
CA VAL A 122 17.03 25.24 -14.48
C VAL A 122 17.88 25.22 -15.76
N GLU A 123 18.25 26.41 -16.21
CA GLU A 123 19.41 26.73 -17.05
C GLU A 123 19.96 28.06 -16.49
N LYS A 124 21.25 28.35 -16.33
CA LYS A 124 22.51 27.84 -16.88
C LYS A 124 23.69 28.36 -16.01
N GLU A 125 24.83 27.67 -16.14
CA GLU A 125 26.26 28.06 -16.11
C GLU A 125 26.62 29.55 -15.88
N ALA A 126 27.73 30.02 -15.29
CA ALA A 126 29.14 29.57 -15.16
C ALA A 126 29.77 30.32 -13.93
N GLU A 127 30.98 30.12 -13.40
CA GLU A 127 32.28 30.33 -14.05
C GLU A 127 33.46 30.22 -13.03
N SER A 128 34.61 29.77 -13.53
CA SER A 128 36.01 29.96 -13.05
C SER A 128 36.59 29.08 -11.92
N ALA A 129 37.40 28.10 -12.31
CA ALA A 129 38.80 27.99 -11.86
C ALA A 129 39.61 27.08 -12.82
N LYS A 130 40.54 27.67 -13.57
CA LYS A 130 41.50 26.98 -14.46
C LYS A 130 42.72 26.42 -13.67
N PRO A 131 43.56 25.55 -14.27
CA PRO A 131 44.22 24.42 -13.62
C PRO A 131 45.66 24.68 -13.15
N ARG A 132 46.16 23.84 -12.24
CA ARG A 132 47.61 23.66 -11.97
C ARG A 132 48.05 22.23 -12.29
N ARG A 133 48.87 22.08 -13.34
CA ARG A 133 49.66 20.88 -13.64
C ARG A 133 50.81 20.72 -12.64
N LYS A 134 51.05 19.49 -12.15
CA LYS A 134 52.37 18.84 -11.97
C LYS A 134 52.13 17.32 -12.06
N THR A 135 52.55 16.61 -13.12
CA THR A 135 53.79 15.78 -13.21
C THR A 135 53.91 14.85 -11.99
N THR A 136 53.96 13.50 -12.05
CA THR A 136 54.77 12.62 -12.89
C THR A 136 54.51 11.14 -12.53
N ARG A 137 54.60 10.26 -13.54
CA ARG A 137 55.32 8.95 -13.56
C ARG A 137 54.75 7.73 -12.80
N SER A 138 54.07 6.89 -13.59
CA SER A 138 54.32 5.45 -13.80
C SER A 138 55.09 4.66 -12.73
N THR A 139 54.45 3.60 -12.20
CA THR A 139 55.06 2.24 -12.21
C THR A 139 53.99 1.16 -12.22
N LYS A 140 54.08 0.33 -13.26
CA LYS A 140 53.43 -0.96 -13.50
C LYS A 140 54.15 -2.05 -12.68
N LYS A 141 53.40 -2.85 -11.92
CA LYS A 141 53.82 -4.11 -11.27
C LYS A 141 52.56 -4.68 -10.59
N ASP A 142 52.16 -5.94 -10.59
CA ASP A 142 52.54 -7.21 -11.21
C ASP A 142 51.36 -8.16 -10.84
N GLN A 143 51.10 -9.21 -11.65
CA GLN A 143 50.81 -10.60 -11.25
C GLN A 143 49.97 -10.87 -9.96
N LYS A 144 48.95 -11.74 -9.88
CA LYS A 144 48.51 -12.93 -10.64
C LYS A 144 47.20 -13.44 -9.98
N PRO A 145 46.32 -14.19 -10.67
CA PRO A 145 45.08 -14.74 -10.13
C PRO A 145 45.29 -16.07 -9.39
N VAL A 146 44.41 -16.41 -8.42
CA VAL A 146 44.39 -17.75 -7.79
C VAL A 146 42.96 -18.25 -7.52
N LYS A 147 42.58 -19.25 -8.35
CA LYS A 147 41.86 -20.53 -8.09
C LYS A 147 40.52 -20.51 -7.33
N LYS A 148 39.38 -20.89 -7.92
CA LYS A 148 38.91 -22.25 -8.29
C LYS A 148 39.13 -23.30 -7.19
N GLY A 149 38.07 -23.60 -6.44
CA GLY A 149 37.91 -24.80 -5.62
C GLY A 149 36.64 -25.52 -6.05
N THR A 150 36.81 -26.70 -6.63
CA THR A 150 35.80 -27.69 -7.01
C THR A 150 35.89 -28.86 -6.03
N GLY A 151 34.76 -29.48 -5.70
CA GLY A 151 34.63 -30.70 -4.87
C GLY A 151 33.16 -30.78 -4.44
N ASP A 152 32.23 -31.44 -5.11
CA ASP A 152 32.15 -32.82 -5.63
C ASP A 152 31.98 -33.88 -4.53
N LYS A 153 30.95 -34.73 -4.72
CA LYS A 153 30.47 -35.89 -3.92
C LYS A 153 29.56 -35.56 -2.71
N GLU A 154 28.49 -36.30 -2.39
CA GLU A 154 28.05 -37.62 -2.82
C GLU A 154 26.55 -37.84 -2.49
N VAL A 155 26.04 -38.91 -3.10
CA VAL A 155 24.68 -39.47 -3.13
C VAL A 155 24.12 -39.87 -1.76
N GLY A 156 22.80 -39.72 -1.57
CA GLY A 156 22.09 -40.24 -0.39
C GLY A 156 20.56 -40.32 -0.56
N LYS A 157 20.14 -41.39 -1.24
CA LYS A 157 18.75 -41.86 -1.47
C LYS A 157 18.14 -42.38 -0.15
N SER A 158 16.79 -42.44 -0.09
CA SER A 158 15.91 -43.27 0.79
C SER A 158 15.09 -42.46 1.80
N LYS A 159 13.86 -42.79 2.19
CA LYS A 159 12.70 -43.52 1.64
C LYS A 159 11.68 -43.54 2.79
N ASP A 160 10.41 -43.41 2.42
CA ASP A 160 9.24 -44.04 3.05
C ASP A 160 8.74 -43.62 4.47
N LYS A 161 7.40 -43.70 4.55
CA LYS A 161 6.49 -43.87 5.71
C LYS A 161 6.11 -42.61 6.49
N GLU A 162 4.86 -42.35 6.81
CA GLU A 162 3.55 -43.01 6.63
C GLU A 162 2.49 -41.94 6.95
#